data_AF-A0A0M8YAA6-F1
#
_entry.id   AF-A0A0M8YAA6-F1
#
_cell.length_a   1.000
_cell.length_b   1.000
_cell.length_c   1.000
_cell.angle_alpha   90.00
_cell.angle_beta   90.00
_cell.angle_gamma   90.00
#
_symmetry.space_group_name_H-M   'P 1'
#
loop_
_entity.id
_entity.type
_entity.pdbx_description
1 polymer ?
#
loop_
_entity_poly.entity_id
_entity_poly.type
_entity_poly.pdbx_seq_one_letter_code
_entity_poly.pdbx_strand_id
1 'polypeptide(L)'
;MASAVRLRIIRLTYDRALTNKEIAERLGKDPATTLHHVRKLVATGFLEAQEERTGNRGAREIPYRSTGLSWRLHKGSSPYPEETSEAVFQAFLSEVAEVGPAAMNQFRLVARVDRAELKRRLQTLLDELATEPAHPDGERVAIYLALYPGD
;
A
#
# COMPACT_ATOMS: atom_id res chain seq x y z
N MET A 1 10.00 -4.50 -9.61
CA MET A 1 9.41 -4.32 -8.26
C MET A 1 7.89 -4.39 -8.29
N ALA A 2 7.26 -3.90 -9.35
CA ALA A 2 5.83 -4.02 -9.64
C ALA A 2 5.27 -5.43 -9.34
N SER A 3 4.35 -5.51 -8.39
CA SER A 3 3.55 -6.70 -8.11
C SER A 3 2.40 -6.27 -7.21
N ALA A 4 1.16 -6.50 -7.63
CA ALA A 4 -0.02 -6.16 -6.85
C ALA A 4 0.04 -6.80 -5.45
N VAL A 5 0.50 -8.05 -5.38
CA VAL A 5 0.71 -8.78 -4.11
C VAL A 5 1.67 -8.05 -3.19
N ARG A 6 2.80 -7.55 -3.71
CA ARG A 6 3.79 -6.83 -2.89
C ARG A 6 3.23 -5.52 -2.33
N LEU A 7 2.45 -4.79 -3.13
CA LEU A 7 1.79 -3.56 -2.69
C LEU A 7 0.75 -3.83 -1.61
N ARG A 8 -0.04 -4.90 -1.76
CA ARG A 8 -0.99 -5.34 -0.73
C ARG A 8 -0.28 -5.75 0.57
N ILE A 9 0.86 -6.45 0.49
CA ILE A 9 1.66 -6.80 1.67
C ILE A 9 2.10 -5.52 2.41
N ILE A 10 2.68 -4.55 1.71
CA ILE A 10 3.09 -3.25 2.29
C ILE A 10 1.90 -2.59 3.00
N ARG A 11 0.71 -2.57 2.38
CA ARG A 11 -0.49 -1.96 2.97
C ARG A 11 -1.00 -2.72 4.20
N LEU A 12 -0.93 -4.05 4.20
CA LEU A 12 -1.37 -4.90 5.33
C LEU A 12 -0.48 -4.74 6.56
N THR A 13 0.82 -4.53 6.37
CA THR A 13 1.81 -4.43 7.45
C THR A 13 2.12 -3.00 7.87
N TYR A 14 1.35 -2.03 7.39
CA TYR A 14 1.57 -0.61 7.66
C TYR A 14 1.37 -0.24 9.13
N ASP A 15 0.23 -0.64 9.70
CA ASP A 15 -0.16 -0.26 11.06
C ASP A 15 0.41 -1.22 12.12
N ARG A 16 0.34 -2.52 11.84
CA ARG A 16 0.84 -3.59 12.71
C ARG A 16 1.80 -4.52 11.98
N ALA A 17 2.76 -5.06 12.72
CA ALA A 17 3.60 -6.12 12.21
C ALA A 17 2.81 -7.42 12.05
N LEU A 18 3.01 -8.14 10.95
CA LEU A 18 2.35 -9.42 10.66
C LEU A 18 3.36 -10.50 10.29
N THR A 19 3.15 -11.73 10.74
CA THR A 19 3.99 -12.87 10.34
C THR A 19 3.69 -13.32 8.91
N ASN A 20 4.61 -14.04 8.27
CA ASN A 20 4.38 -14.54 6.90
C ASN A 20 3.08 -15.36 6.79
N LYS A 21 2.75 -16.13 7.83
CA LYS A 21 1.51 -16.91 7.90
C LYS A 21 0.28 -16.01 7.93
N GLU A 22 0.27 -15.01 8.80
CA GLU A 22 -0.82 -14.03 8.92
C GLU A 22 -1.03 -13.19 7.66
N ILE A 23 0.05 -12.90 6.92
CA ILE A 23 0.00 -12.23 5.63
C ILE A 23 -0.62 -13.16 4.59
N ALA A 24 -0.14 -14.40 4.51
CA ALA A 24 -0.62 -15.40 3.55
C ALA A 24 -2.12 -15.68 3.71
N GLU A 25 -2.57 -15.83 4.97
CA GLU A 25 -3.98 -16.03 5.32
C GLU A 25 -4.86 -14.87 4.86
N ARG A 26 -4.47 -13.61 5.14
CA ARG A 26 -5.22 -12.42 4.71
C ARG A 26 -5.26 -12.24 3.20
N LEU A 27 -4.22 -12.69 2.49
CA LEU A 27 -4.16 -12.62 1.03
C LEU A 27 -4.86 -13.80 0.34
N GLY A 28 -5.30 -14.82 1.08
CA GLY A 28 -5.79 -16.08 0.51
C GLY A 28 -4.74 -16.79 -0.35
N LYS A 29 -3.47 -16.74 0.07
CA LYS A 29 -2.32 -17.29 -0.69
C LYS A 29 -1.56 -18.34 0.10
N ASP A 30 -0.84 -19.17 -0.63
CA ASP A 30 0.10 -20.14 -0.05
C ASP A 30 1.25 -19.42 0.71
N PRO A 31 1.66 -19.91 1.90
CA PRO A 31 2.74 -19.32 2.68
C PRO A 31 4.10 -19.26 1.98
N ALA A 32 4.46 -20.26 1.16
CA ALA A 32 5.75 -20.26 0.46
C ALA A 32 5.77 -19.19 -0.64
N THR A 33 4.67 -19.04 -1.37
CA THR A 33 4.48 -17.98 -2.36
C THR A 33 4.55 -16.60 -1.69
N THR A 34 3.86 -16.41 -0.57
CA THR A 34 3.89 -15.16 0.20
C THR A 34 5.31 -14.83 0.68
N LEU A 35 6.06 -15.83 1.16
CA LEU A 35 7.42 -15.65 1.67
C LEU A 35 8.38 -15.16 0.59
N HIS A 36 8.22 -15.59 -0.66
CA HIS A 36 8.99 -15.06 -1.79
C HIS A 36 8.82 -13.53 -1.93
N HIS A 37 7.59 -13.03 -1.79
CA HIS A 37 7.31 -11.60 -1.86
C HIS A 37 7.85 -10.84 -0.65
N VAL A 38 7.64 -11.37 0.56
CA VAL A 38 8.13 -10.79 1.82
C VAL A 38 9.65 -10.63 1.78
N ARG A 39 10.40 -11.68 1.42
CA ARG A 39 11.86 -11.63 1.31
C ARG A 39 12.33 -10.56 0.35
N LYS A 40 11.68 -10.42 -0.80
CA LYS A 40 12.03 -9.38 -1.77
C LYS A 40 11.78 -7.98 -1.23
N LEU A 41 10.68 -7.79 -0.49
CA LEU A 41 10.34 -6.51 0.13
C LEU A 41 11.27 -6.13 1.29
N VAL A 42 11.73 -7.10 2.06
CA VAL A 42 12.77 -6.90 3.09
C VAL A 42 14.09 -6.52 2.44
N ALA A 43 14.50 -7.27 1.40
CA ALA A 43 15.75 -7.00 0.69
C ALA A 43 15.82 -5.61 0.05
N THR A 44 14.67 -5.00 -0.27
CA THR A 44 14.58 -3.64 -0.80
C THR A 44 14.15 -2.60 0.22
N GLY A 45 14.05 -2.96 1.50
CA GLY A 45 13.77 -2.05 2.61
C GLY A 45 12.30 -1.63 2.76
N PHE A 46 11.36 -2.14 1.95
CA PHE A 46 9.93 -1.82 2.12
C PHE A 46 9.29 -2.47 3.35
N LEU A 47 9.88 -3.58 3.80
CA LEU A 47 9.52 -4.25 5.04
C LEU A 47 10.75 -4.38 5.94
N GLU A 48 10.51 -4.37 7.23
CA GLU A 48 11.49 -4.65 8.26
C GLU A 48 11.04 -5.87 9.06
N ALA A 49 11.95 -6.82 9.27
CA ALA A 49 11.73 -7.94 10.18
C ALA A 49 11.77 -7.42 11.63
N GLN A 50 10.76 -7.78 12.42
CA GLN A 50 10.66 -7.41 13.82
C GLN A 50 11.21 -8.55 14.70
N GLU A 51 11.26 -8.30 16.01
CA GLU A 51 11.63 -9.32 16.98
C GLU A 51 10.76 -10.58 16.84
N GLU A 52 11.42 -11.73 16.92
CA GLU A 52 10.73 -13.01 16.87
C GLU A 52 9.79 -13.19 18.06
N ARG A 53 8.61 -13.77 17.78
CA ARG A 53 7.63 -14.09 18.82
C ARG A 53 7.23 -15.56 18.74
N THR A 54 6.77 -16.09 19.86
CA THR A 54 6.23 -17.45 19.94
C THR A 54 4.82 -17.48 19.37
N GLY A 55 4.63 -18.23 18.29
CA GLY A 55 3.34 -18.53 17.69
C GLY A 55 2.67 -19.76 18.30
N ASN A 56 1.58 -20.21 17.67
CA ASN A 56 0.84 -21.38 18.15
C ASN A 56 1.74 -22.62 18.23
N ARG A 57 1.58 -23.40 19.31
CA ARG A 57 2.35 -24.63 19.57
C ARG A 57 3.86 -24.42 19.69
N GLY A 58 4.31 -23.21 20.06
CA GLY A 58 5.72 -22.94 20.34
C GLY A 58 6.58 -22.64 19.11
N ALA A 59 5.98 -22.50 17.92
CA ALA A 59 6.72 -22.14 16.72
C ALA A 59 7.32 -20.73 16.85
N ARG A 60 8.59 -20.55 16.48
CA ARG A 60 9.19 -19.21 16.37
C ARG A 60 8.75 -18.57 15.06
N GLU A 61 8.13 -17.40 15.12
CA GLU A 61 7.65 -16.67 13.95
C GLU A 61 8.25 -15.26 13.92
N ILE A 62 8.65 -14.80 12.73
CA ILE A 62 9.15 -13.43 12.49
C ILE A 62 8.00 -12.57 11.97
N PRO A 63 7.57 -11.53 12.69
CA PRO A 63 6.66 -10.51 12.16
C PRO A 63 7.39 -9.52 11.25
N TYR A 64 6.68 -8.95 10.28
CA TYR A 64 7.20 -7.94 9.35
C TYR A 64 6.34 -6.68 9.40
N ARG A 65 6.99 -5.51 9.46
CA ARG A 65 6.35 -4.19 9.47
C ARG A 65 6.74 -3.40 8.23
N SER A 66 5.82 -2.61 7.68
CA SER A 66 6.18 -1.68 6.60
C SER A 66 6.98 -0.49 7.13
N THR A 67 7.96 -0.06 6.33
CA THR A 67 8.82 1.10 6.64
C THR A 67 8.23 2.44 6.15
N GLY A 68 7.10 2.41 5.43
CA GLY A 68 6.53 3.59 4.78
C GLY A 68 7.30 4.11 3.56
N LEU A 69 8.35 3.39 3.11
CA LEU A 69 9.16 3.78 1.94
C LEU A 69 8.38 3.86 0.63
N SER A 70 7.25 3.15 0.51
CA SER A 70 6.40 3.22 -0.69
C SER A 70 6.03 4.65 -1.02
N TRP A 71 5.48 5.39 -0.07
CA TRP A 71 5.11 6.79 -0.26
C TRP A 71 6.30 7.69 -0.63
N ARG A 72 7.43 7.53 0.06
CA ARG A 72 8.60 8.41 -0.11
C ARG A 72 9.27 8.27 -1.47
N LEU A 73 9.23 7.08 -2.08
CA LEU A 73 9.76 6.85 -3.43
C LEU A 73 8.91 7.49 -4.53
N HIS A 74 7.70 7.99 -4.21
CA HIS A 74 6.81 8.66 -5.16
C HIS A 74 7.08 10.17 -5.31
N LYS A 75 7.93 10.76 -4.45
CA LYS A 75 8.28 12.20 -4.45
C LYS A 75 9.08 12.69 -5.68
N GLY A 76 9.44 11.81 -6.61
CA GLY A 76 10.59 12.01 -7.52
C GLY A 76 10.36 12.34 -8.99
N SER A 77 9.13 12.37 -9.52
CA SER A 77 8.80 12.70 -10.94
C SER A 77 8.74 11.53 -11.95
N SER A 78 7.95 11.76 -13.01
CA SER A 78 7.54 10.85 -14.11
C SER A 78 6.42 9.86 -13.75
N PRO A 79 5.46 9.57 -14.67
CA PRO A 79 4.57 8.44 -14.48
C PRO A 79 5.39 7.18 -14.19
N TYR A 80 4.84 6.30 -13.37
CA TYR A 80 5.43 4.98 -13.15
C TYR A 80 5.73 4.30 -14.49
N PRO A 81 6.77 3.44 -14.54
CA PRO A 81 6.85 2.44 -15.59
C PRO A 81 5.52 1.68 -15.69
N GLU A 82 5.07 1.35 -16.90
CA GLU A 82 3.76 0.75 -17.19
C GLU A 82 3.42 -0.42 -16.25
N GLU A 83 4.36 -1.36 -16.07
CA GLU A 83 4.20 -2.49 -15.16
C GLU A 83 3.87 -2.08 -13.73
N THR A 84 4.45 -0.98 -13.25
CA THR A 84 4.22 -0.46 -11.91
C THR A 84 2.87 0.26 -11.82
N SER A 85 2.46 1.00 -12.86
CA SER A 85 1.10 1.54 -12.96
C SER A 85 0.05 0.44 -12.88
N GLU A 86 0.23 -0.63 -13.65
CA GLU A 86 -0.68 -1.79 -13.68
C GLU A 86 -0.73 -2.47 -12.32
N ALA A 87 0.44 -2.73 -11.70
CA ALA A 87 0.49 -3.34 -10.37
C ALA A 87 -0.22 -2.50 -9.30
N VAL A 88 -0.09 -1.17 -9.35
CA VAL A 88 -0.77 -0.24 -8.43
C VAL A 88 -2.28 -0.28 -8.65
N PHE A 89 -2.74 -0.27 -9.90
CA PHE A 89 -4.16 -0.36 -10.23
C PHE A 89 -4.77 -1.71 -9.80
N GLN A 90 -4.10 -2.83 -10.10
CA GLN A 90 -4.55 -4.16 -9.70
C GLN A 90 -4.58 -4.36 -8.17
N ALA A 91 -3.63 -3.75 -7.45
CA ALA A 91 -3.65 -3.75 -5.99
C ALA A 91 -4.91 -3.02 -5.47
N PHE A 92 -5.20 -1.84 -6.00
CA PHE A 92 -6.40 -1.08 -5.66
C PHE A 92 -7.69 -1.87 -5.96
N LEU A 93 -7.84 -2.46 -7.15
CA LEU A 93 -9.03 -3.26 -7.48
C LEU A 93 -9.22 -4.44 -6.53
N SER A 94 -8.13 -5.13 -6.16
CA SER A 94 -8.19 -6.24 -5.19
C SER A 94 -8.66 -5.77 -3.81
N GLU A 95 -8.25 -4.57 -3.39
CA GLU A 95 -8.62 -4.00 -2.11
C GLU A 95 -10.08 -3.51 -2.09
N VAL A 96 -10.54 -2.92 -3.18
CA VAL A 96 -11.95 -2.52 -3.35
C VAL A 96 -12.87 -3.73 -3.41
N ALA A 97 -12.42 -4.84 -4.01
CA ALA A 97 -13.20 -6.08 -4.02
C ALA A 97 -13.46 -6.65 -2.61
N GLU A 98 -12.55 -6.42 -1.66
CA GLU A 98 -12.71 -6.85 -0.26
C GLU A 98 -13.64 -5.92 0.54
N VAL A 99 -13.55 -4.60 0.30
CA VAL A 99 -14.37 -3.58 0.98
C VAL A 99 -15.79 -3.50 0.41
N GLY A 100 -15.93 -3.75 -0.89
CA GLY A 100 -17.15 -3.54 -1.65
C GLY A 100 -17.37 -2.06 -2.01
N PRO A 101 -17.88 -1.76 -3.22
CA PRO A 101 -18.01 -0.38 -3.71
C PRO A 101 -18.99 0.47 -2.89
N ALA A 102 -19.98 -0.15 -2.24
CA ALA A 102 -20.98 0.54 -1.42
C ALA A 102 -20.41 1.12 -0.11
N ALA A 103 -19.29 0.57 0.38
CA ALA A 103 -18.62 1.07 1.58
C ALA A 103 -17.61 2.20 1.27
N MET A 104 -17.46 2.58 -0.01
CA MET A 104 -16.54 3.64 -0.44
C MET A 104 -17.26 4.97 -0.62
N ASN A 105 -16.67 6.05 -0.10
CA ASN A 105 -17.04 7.40 -0.50
C ASN A 105 -16.30 7.77 -1.79
N GLN A 106 -17.03 8.01 -2.88
CA GLN A 106 -16.48 8.16 -4.22
C GLN A 106 -16.92 9.48 -4.85
N PHE A 107 -15.97 10.17 -5.48
CA PHE A 107 -16.22 11.42 -6.20
C PHE A 107 -15.71 11.30 -7.64
N ARG A 108 -16.54 11.68 -8.62
CA ARG A 108 -16.16 11.76 -10.04
C ARG A 108 -16.34 13.19 -10.52
N LEU A 109 -15.27 13.78 -11.05
CA LEU A 109 -15.25 15.16 -11.55
C LEU A 109 -14.55 15.20 -12.90
N VAL A 110 -15.13 15.90 -13.87
CA VAL A 110 -14.49 16.29 -15.13
C VAL A 110 -14.47 17.81 -15.16
N ALA A 111 -13.27 18.39 -15.28
CA ALA A 111 -13.09 19.84 -15.27
C ALA A 111 -11.90 20.24 -16.15
N ARG A 112 -11.99 21.43 -16.77
CA ARG A 112 -10.86 22.07 -17.44
C ARG A 112 -10.03 22.82 -16.39
N VAL A 113 -8.78 22.40 -16.21
CA VAL A 113 -7.90 22.88 -15.13
C VAL A 113 -6.48 23.08 -15.65
N ASP A 114 -5.69 23.87 -14.93
CA ASP A 114 -4.22 23.78 -15.03
C ASP A 114 -3.78 22.46 -14.38
N ARG A 115 -3.32 21.52 -15.21
CA ARG A 115 -2.92 20.17 -14.78
C ARG A 115 -1.68 20.18 -13.87
N ALA A 116 -0.74 21.10 -14.10
CA ALA A 116 0.47 21.18 -13.29
C ALA A 116 0.14 21.73 -11.89
N GLU A 117 -0.71 22.76 -11.84
CA GLU A 117 -1.22 23.33 -10.59
C GLU A 117 -2.00 22.30 -9.78
N LEU A 118 -2.96 21.60 -10.42
CA LEU A 118 -3.76 20.57 -9.75
C LEU A 118 -2.86 19.46 -9.17
N LYS A 119 -1.90 18.97 -9.97
CA LYS A 119 -0.95 17.94 -9.52
C LYS A 119 -0.14 18.41 -8.33
N ARG A 120 0.34 19.67 -8.34
CA ARG A 120 1.11 20.24 -7.23
C ARG A 120 0.27 20.28 -5.95
N ARG A 121 -0.96 20.79 -6.01
CA ARG A 121 -1.86 20.88 -4.84
C ARG A 121 -2.20 19.51 -4.26
N LEU A 122 -2.49 18.52 -5.11
CA LEU A 122 -2.76 17.15 -4.65
C LEU A 122 -1.53 16.51 -4.03
N GLN A 123 -0.34 16.72 -4.61
CA GLN A 123 0.91 16.22 -4.04
C GLN A 123 1.19 16.85 -2.67
N THR A 124 1.01 18.16 -2.53
CA THR A 124 1.15 18.87 -1.25
C THR A 124 0.23 18.28 -0.18
N LEU A 125 -1.06 18.11 -0.48
CA LEU A 125 -2.02 17.53 0.46
C LEU A 125 -1.64 16.11 0.89
N LEU A 126 -1.24 15.26 -0.05
CA LEU A 126 -0.86 13.89 0.28
C LEU A 126 0.46 13.83 1.07
N ASP A 127 1.38 14.75 0.82
CA ASP A 127 2.63 14.86 1.60
C ASP A 127 2.39 15.35 3.03
N GLU A 128 1.47 16.29 3.23
CA GLU A 128 1.01 16.71 4.56
C GLU A 128 0.45 15.50 5.32
N LEU A 129 -0.52 14.78 4.74
CA LEU A 129 -1.12 13.59 5.35
C LEU A 129 -0.11 12.48 5.69
N ALA A 130 0.95 12.33 4.91
CA ALA A 130 1.96 11.31 5.13
C ALA A 130 3.03 11.70 6.17
N THR A 131 3.11 12.98 6.53
CA THR A 131 4.11 13.51 7.48
C THR A 131 3.50 13.93 8.80
N GLU A 132 2.21 14.25 8.83
CA GLU A 132 1.47 14.51 10.05
C GLU A 132 1.44 13.27 10.96
N PRO A 133 1.56 13.47 12.30
CA PRO A 133 1.30 12.39 13.25
C PRO A 133 -0.10 11.83 13.06
N ALA A 134 -0.25 10.51 13.16
CA ALA A 134 -1.56 9.88 13.12
C ALA A 134 -2.46 10.44 14.24
N HIS A 135 -3.70 10.80 13.90
CA HIS A 135 -4.67 11.23 14.89
C HIS A 135 -4.97 10.07 15.86
N PRO A 136 -4.98 10.28 17.19
CA PRO A 136 -5.11 9.20 18.17
C PRO A 136 -6.42 8.41 18.02
N ASP A 137 -7.52 9.10 17.70
CA ASP A 137 -8.83 8.51 17.45
C ASP A 137 -9.17 8.39 15.95
N GLY A 138 -8.16 8.55 15.08
CA GLY A 138 -8.37 8.57 13.63
C GLY A 138 -8.66 7.18 13.08
N GLU A 139 -9.69 7.07 12.24
CA GLU A 139 -9.89 5.85 11.45
C GLU A 139 -8.82 5.70 10.38
N ARG A 140 -8.43 4.45 10.10
CA ARG A 140 -7.48 4.16 9.02
C ARG A 140 -8.14 4.37 7.66
N VAL A 141 -7.84 5.51 7.03
CA VAL A 141 -8.27 5.81 5.67
C VAL A 141 -7.22 5.33 4.66
N ALA A 142 -7.68 4.86 3.51
CA ALA A 142 -6.83 4.63 2.34
C ALA A 142 -7.30 5.46 1.17
N ILE A 143 -6.35 6.06 0.47
CA ILE A 143 -6.59 7.01 -0.61
C ILE A 143 -5.96 6.45 -1.88
N TYR A 144 -6.79 6.28 -2.92
CA TYR A 144 -6.35 6.04 -4.28
C TYR A 144 -6.84 7.20 -5.14
N LEU A 145 -5.93 7.83 -5.88
CA LEU A 145 -6.21 8.98 -6.73
C LEU A 145 -5.61 8.75 -8.11
N ALA A 146 -6.45 8.84 -9.15
CA ALA A 146 -6.03 8.75 -10.54
C ALA A 146 -6.39 10.03 -11.29
N LEU A 147 -5.41 10.57 -12.03
CA LEU A 147 -5.61 11.68 -12.97
C LEU A 147 -5.40 11.15 -14.39
N TYR A 148 -6.43 11.26 -15.23
CA TYR A 148 -6.44 10.78 -16.62
C TYR A 148 -7.10 11.82 -17.53
N PRO A 149 -6.81 11.81 -18.85
CA PRO A 149 -7.53 12.65 -19.82
C PRO A 149 -9.05 12.42 -19.74
N GLY A 150 -9.85 13.49 -19.78
CA GLY A 150 -11.29 13.45 -19.53
C GLY A 150 -12.15 13.50 -20.79
N ASP A 151 -11.53 13.28 -21.94
CA ASP A 151 -12.08 13.45 -23.28
C ASP A 151 -12.88 12.22 -23.73
#